data_AF-A0A917FI09-F1
#
_entry.id   AF-A0A917FI09-F1
#
_cell.length_a   1.000
_cell.length_b   1.000
_cell.length_c   1.000
_cell.angle_alpha   90.00
_cell.angle_beta   90.00
_cell.angle_gamma   90.00
#
_symmetry.space_group_name_H-M   'P 1'
#
loop_
_entity.id
_entity.type
_entity.pdbx_description
1 polymer ?
#
loop_
_entity_poly.entity_id
_entity_poly.type
_entity_poly.pdbx_seq_one_letter_code
_entity_poly.pdbx_strand_id
1 'polypeptide(L)' 'MSGKRSYWHVYNRMRRHYIATGLMPERVNLLAEFADLEPADVDEGIAEFELSIGLRKRGAEPDGKAKTETD' A
#
# COMPACT_ATOMS: atom_id res chain seq x y z
N MET A 1 -15.03 11.86 -19.30
CA MET A 1 -13.80 12.00 -18.50
C MET A 1 -13.53 10.65 -17.85
N SER A 2 -12.62 9.84 -18.38
CA SER A 2 -12.09 8.71 -17.64
C SER A 2 -11.23 9.29 -16.51
N GLY A 3 -11.79 9.35 -15.30
CA GLY A 3 -11.01 9.74 -14.13
C GLY A 3 -9.84 8.78 -14.01
N LYS A 4 -8.61 9.28 -14.19
CA LYS A 4 -7.42 8.46 -14.01
C LYS A 4 -7.43 7.88 -12.59
N ARG A 5 -7.10 6.61 -12.47
CA ARG A 5 -6.89 5.99 -11.16
C ARG A 5 -5.73 6.72 -10.46
N SER A 6 -5.69 6.60 -9.14
CA SER A 6 -4.65 7.19 -8.28
C SER A 6 -4.52 6.35 -7.01
N TYR A 7 -3.55 6.68 -6.15
CA TYR A 7 -3.35 6.02 -4.85
C TYR A 7 -4.63 5.89 -4.00
N TRP A 8 -5.58 6.84 -4.13
CA TRP A 8 -6.90 6.76 -3.48
C TRP A 8 -7.73 5.54 -3.89
N HIS A 9 -7.58 5.06 -5.11
CA HIS A 9 -8.28 3.86 -5.58
C HIS A 9 -7.69 2.60 -4.94
N VAL A 10 -6.37 2.57 -4.75
CA VAL A 10 -5.66 1.49 -4.05
C VAL A 10 -6.09 1.45 -2.58
N TYR A 11 -6.06 2.59 -1.90
CA TYR A 11 -6.57 2.74 -0.53
C TYR A 11 -8.00 2.20 -0.38
N ASN A 12 -8.92 2.64 -1.24
CA ASN A 12 -10.33 2.23 -1.15
C ASN A 12 -10.53 0.75 -1.45
N ARG A 13 -9.73 0.17 -2.37
CA ARG A 13 -9.75 -1.25 -2.67
C ARG A 13 -9.28 -2.09 -1.48
N MET A 14 -8.19 -1.68 -0.83
CA MET A 14 -7.70 -2.34 0.39
C MET A 14 -8.69 -2.23 1.53
N ARG A 15 -9.25 -1.04 1.78
CA ARG A 15 -10.28 -0.83 2.81
C ARG A 15 -11.49 -1.73 2.61
N ARG A 16 -12.02 -1.83 1.39
CA ARG A 16 -13.15 -2.72 1.08
C ARG A 16 -12.80 -4.19 1.27
N HIS A 17 -11.61 -4.60 0.83
CA HIS A 17 -11.15 -5.97 1.01
C HIS A 17 -11.05 -6.32 2.50
N TYR A 18 -10.36 -5.48 3.27
CA TYR A 18 -10.14 -5.68 4.69
C TYR A 18 -11.46 -5.72 5.47
N ILE A 19 -12.43 -4.84 5.17
CA ILE A 19 -13.76 -4.90 5.79
C ILE A 19 -14.47 -6.22 5.49
N ALA A 20 -14.30 -6.77 4.29
CA ALA A 20 -14.96 -8.00 3.87
C ALA A 20 -14.27 -9.28 4.37
N THR A 21 -12.94 -9.28 4.50
CA THR A 21 -12.15 -10.50 4.75
C THR A 21 -11.35 -10.47 6.05
N GLY A 22 -11.10 -9.30 6.63
CA GLY A 22 -10.16 -9.10 7.73
C GLY A 22 -8.69 -9.22 7.34
N LEU A 23 -8.38 -9.40 6.04
CA LEU A 23 -7.03 -9.63 5.53
C LEU A 23 -6.53 -8.44 4.71
N MET A 24 -5.21 -8.23 4.69
CA MET A 24 -4.60 -7.23 3.81
C MET A 24 -4.26 -7.84 2.45
N PRO A 25 -4.61 -7.20 1.33
CA PRO A 25 -4.15 -7.64 0.02
C PRO A 25 -2.63 -7.55 -0.06
N GLU A 26 -1.99 -8.56 -0.65
CA GLU A 26 -0.56 -8.49 -0.93
C GLU A 26 -0.26 -7.44 -1.99
N ARG A 27 0.90 -6.77 -1.84
CA ARG A 27 1.38 -5.76 -2.78
C ARG A 27 1.45 -6.25 -4.22
N VAL A 28 1.90 -7.48 -4.45
CA VAL A 28 1.99 -8.05 -5.81
C VAL A 28 0.63 -8.12 -6.51
N ASN A 29 -0.43 -8.44 -5.75
CA ASN A 29 -1.79 -8.49 -6.27
C ASN A 29 -2.31 -7.08 -6.58
N LEU A 30 -1.96 -6.10 -5.75
CA LEU A 30 -2.31 -4.69 -5.99
C LEU A 30 -1.60 -4.13 -7.23
N LEU A 31 -0.32 -4.44 -7.42
CA LEU A 31 0.41 -4.05 -8.64
C LEU A 31 -0.19 -4.67 -9.91
N ALA A 32 -0.65 -5.91 -9.83
CA ALA A 32 -1.34 -6.56 -10.94
C ALA A 32 -2.72 -5.93 -11.23
N GLU A 33 -3.50 -5.62 -10.18
CA GLU A 33 -4.83 -5.00 -10.29
C GLU A 33 -4.79 -3.54 -10.78
N PHE A 34 -3.76 -2.81 -10.37
CA PHE A 34 -3.51 -1.39 -10.69
C PHE A 34 -2.30 -1.24 -11.62
N ALA A 35 -2.17 -2.11 -12.62
CA ALA A 35 -1.04 -2.08 -13.57
C ALA A 35 -0.97 -0.80 -14.41
N ASP A 36 -2.02 0.02 -14.40
CA ASP A 36 -2.07 1.34 -15.02
C ASP A 36 -1.53 2.48 -14.14
N LEU A 37 -1.17 2.19 -12.88
CA LEU A 37 -0.54 3.12 -11.94
C LEU A 37 0.97 2.90 -11.88
N GLU A 38 1.68 3.99 -11.57
CA GLU A 38 3.08 3.87 -11.16
C GLU A 38 3.17 3.06 -9.85
N PRO A 39 4.18 2.20 -9.68
CA PRO A 39 4.36 1.44 -8.44
C PRO A 39 4.38 2.32 -7.18
N ALA A 40 4.89 3.54 -7.29
CA ALA A 40 4.90 4.52 -6.20
C ALA A 40 3.49 4.96 -5.77
N ASP A 41 2.53 5.10 -6.70
CA ASP A 41 1.14 5.42 -6.36
C ASP A 41 0.46 4.25 -5.65
N VAL A 42 0.82 3.01 -6.01
CA VAL A 42 0.35 1.81 -5.31
C VAL A 42 0.90 1.76 -3.89
N ASP A 43 2.20 2.04 -3.72
CA ASP A 43 2.87 2.09 -2.42
C ASP A 43 2.31 3.20 -1.52
N GLU A 44 1.99 4.37 -2.09
CA GLU A 44 1.35 5.47 -1.37
C GLU A 44 -0.05 5.07 -0.87
N GLY A 45 -0.84 4.40 -1.70
CA GLY A 45 -2.17 3.91 -1.31
C GLY A 45 -2.13 2.86 -0.21
N ILE A 46 -1.12 1.99 -0.23
CA ILE A 46 -0.84 1.02 0.85
C ILE A 46 -0.46 1.76 2.13
N ALA A 47 0.47 2.71 2.06
CA ALA A 47 0.93 3.48 3.22
C ALA A 47 -0.22 4.24 3.90
N GLU A 48 -1.07 4.92 3.12
CA GLU A 48 -2.25 5.62 3.65
C GLU A 48 -3.24 4.65 4.31
N PHE A 49 -3.41 3.45 3.75
CA PHE A 49 -4.26 2.43 4.38
C PHE A 49 -3.69 1.97 5.72
N GLU A 50 -2.41 1.59 5.77
CA GLU A 50 -1.72 1.16 6.98
C GLU A 50 -1.75 2.22 8.08
N LEU A 51 -1.57 3.50 7.73
CA LEU A 51 -1.72 4.62 8.64
C LEU A 51 -3.14 4.70 9.21
N SER A 52 -4.16 4.52 8.35
CA SER A 52 -5.57 4.64 8.75
C SER A 52 -6.04 3.57 9.73
N ILE A 53 -5.44 2.37 9.68
CA ILE A 53 -5.74 1.26 10.60
C ILE A 53 -4.74 1.14 11.76
N GLY A 54 -3.81 2.11 11.89
CA GLY A 54 -2.86 2.17 13.00
C GLY A 54 -1.69 1.17 12.91
N LEU A 55 -1.49 0.52 11.77
CA LEU A 55 -0.34 -0.37 11.53
C LEU A 55 0.95 0.41 11.26
N ARG A 56 0.84 1.65 10.79
CA ARG A 56 1.98 2.54 10.55
C ARG A 56 1.86 3.80 11.41
N LYS A 57 3.00 4.27 11.96
CA LYS A 57 3.09 5.60 12.58
C LYS A 57 3.58 6.61 11.55
N ARG A 58 2.97 7.79 11.52
CA ARG A 58 3.42 8.91 10.65
C ARG A 58 4.87 9.28 11.05
N GLY A 59 5.81 9.17 10.10
CA GLY A 59 7.24 9.37 10.35
C GLY A 59 8.07 8.11 10.63
N ALA A 60 7.46 6.91 10.62
CA ALA A 60 8.22 5.66 10.61
C ALA A 60 8.81 5.45 9.20
N GLU A 61 10.13 5.61 9.08
CA GLU A 61 10.86 5.14 7.91
C GLU A 61 10.56 3.66 7.70
N PRO A 62 10.31 3.21 6.46
CA PRO A 62 10.26 1.78 6.19
C PRO A 62 11.64 1.22 6.55
N ASP A 63 11.68 0.27 7.49
CA ASP A 63 12.90 -0.37 7.93
C ASP A 63 13.50 -1.20 6.78
N GLY A 64 14.23 -0.49 5.93
CA GLY A 64 14.89 -0.97 4.72
C GLY A 64 16.41 -0.88 4.85
N LYS A 65 16.94 -1.09 6.06
CA LYS A 65 18.38 -1.28 6.26
C LYS A 65 18.59 -2.64 6.89
N ALA A 66 18.64 -3.66 6.03
CA ALA A 66 19.35 -4.89 6.35
C ALA A 66 20.71 -4.49 6.95
N LYS A 67 20.91 -4.77 8.23
CA LYS A 67 22.21 -4.66 8.87
C LYS A 67 23.08 -5.73 8.23
N THR A 68 23.90 -5.35 7.25
CA THR A 68 25.04 -6.16 6.85
C THR A 68 26.03 -6.07 7.98
N GLU A 69 25.96 -7.05 8.89
CA GLU A 69 27.06 -7.42 9.76
C GLU A 69 28.19 -7.90 8.85
N THR A 70 29.32 -7.21 8.86
CA THR A 70 30.57 -7.71 8.26
C THR A 70 31.58 -7.75 9.39
N ASP A 71 32.09 -8.96 9.59
CA ASP A 71 33.12 -9.40 10.54
C ASP A 71 34.39 -8.53 10.48
#